data_AF-A0A7C9HQW2-F1
#
_entry.id   AF-A0A7C9HQW2-F1
#
_cell.length_a   1.000
_cell.length_b   1.000
_cell.length_c   1.000
_cell.angle_alpha   90.00
_cell.angle_beta   90.00
_cell.angle_gamma   90.00
#
_symmetry.space_group_name_H-M   'P 1'
#
loop_
_entity.id
_entity.type
_entity.pdbx_description
1 polymer ?
#
loop_
_entity_poly.entity_id
_entity_poly.type
_entity_poly.pdbx_seq_one_letter_code
_entity_poly.pdbx_strand_id
1 'polypeptide(L)'
;MSKRRPVPTPPPPPAPAGLRGSGDLREVTPEVRARTQRTFLTIIVGFFALIGVVVATLAVQGRAVRNYAVRVADAVQATSPSASVGYTQTCAQVLPRALPRGAQACEVAVDGGQVTVTVTVQGERQYRVTRPE
;
A
#
# COMPACT_ATOMS: atom_id res chain seq x y z
N MET A 1 6.11 99.27 -16.45
CA MET A 1 7.09 98.16 -16.54
C MET A 1 6.71 97.08 -15.55
N SER A 2 6.15 95.96 -16.01
CA SER A 2 5.65 94.87 -15.14
C SER A 2 6.67 93.73 -15.08
N LYS A 3 7.20 93.44 -13.89
CA LYS A 3 8.24 92.43 -13.63
C LYS A 3 7.58 91.05 -13.53
N ARG A 4 7.68 90.20 -14.55
CA ARG A 4 7.27 88.79 -14.45
C ARG A 4 8.25 88.06 -13.52
N ARG A 5 7.76 87.45 -12.44
CA ARG A 5 8.54 86.51 -11.62
C ARG A 5 8.61 85.16 -12.34
N PRO A 6 9.74 84.44 -12.26
CA PRO A 6 9.84 83.09 -12.78
C PRO A 6 9.02 82.13 -11.89
N VAL A 7 8.26 81.24 -12.53
CA VAL A 7 7.49 80.18 -11.88
C VAL A 7 8.45 79.12 -11.33
N PRO A 8 8.33 78.67 -10.07
CA PRO A 8 9.15 77.58 -9.55
C PRO A 8 8.78 76.27 -10.25
N THR A 9 9.78 75.52 -10.72
CA THR A 9 9.59 74.19 -11.31
C THR A 9 9.12 73.18 -10.27
N PRO A 10 8.22 72.25 -10.63
CA PRO A 10 7.76 71.21 -9.71
C PRO A 10 8.89 70.22 -9.38
N PRO A 11 8.89 69.62 -8.17
CA PRO A 11 9.89 68.63 -7.79
C PRO A 11 9.78 67.37 -8.65
N PRO A 12 10.89 66.64 -8.88
CA PRO A 12 10.86 65.39 -9.62
C PRO A 12 9.98 64.34 -8.90
N PRO A 13 9.30 63.44 -9.64
CA PRO A 13 8.47 62.40 -9.05
C PRO A 13 9.32 61.43 -8.21
N PRO A 14 8.78 60.87 -7.11
CA PRO A 14 9.50 59.90 -6.30
C PRO A 14 9.81 58.65 -7.15
N ALA A 15 11.05 58.15 -7.04
CA ALA A 15 11.48 56.95 -7.73
C ALA A 15 10.54 55.78 -7.39
N PRO A 16 10.24 54.88 -8.35
CA PRO A 16 9.43 53.70 -8.07
C PRO A 16 10.11 52.91 -6.96
N ALA A 17 9.37 52.69 -5.86
CA ALA A 17 9.80 51.83 -4.78
C ALA A 17 10.10 50.46 -5.39
N GLY A 18 11.39 50.19 -5.60
CA GLY A 18 11.86 48.93 -6.13
C GLY A 18 11.27 47.81 -5.28
N LEU A 19 10.80 46.77 -5.97
CA LEU A 19 10.52 45.46 -5.42
C LEU A 19 11.76 44.99 -4.64
N ARG A 20 11.88 45.37 -3.37
CA ARG A 20 12.84 44.80 -2.42
C ARG A 20 12.29 43.48 -1.90
N GLY A 21 11.99 42.57 -2.82
CA GLY A 21 11.77 41.16 -2.55
C GLY A 21 13.12 40.47 -2.35
N SER A 22 13.84 40.82 -1.28
CA SER A 22 15.06 40.10 -0.85
C SER A 22 15.28 40.14 0.67
N GLY A 23 14.28 40.63 1.44
CA GLY A 23 14.31 40.64 2.91
C GLY A 23 13.70 39.40 3.58
N ASP A 24 13.15 38.46 2.80
CA ASP A 24 12.46 37.26 3.31
C ASP A 24 13.36 36.01 3.39
N LEU A 25 14.68 36.19 3.60
CA LEU A 25 15.43 35.15 4.31
C LEU A 25 15.09 35.27 5.79
N ARG A 26 13.85 34.93 6.16
CA ARG A 26 13.40 34.85 7.55
C ARG A 26 14.37 33.93 8.29
N GLU A 27 15.14 34.53 9.19
CA GLU A 27 16.01 33.84 10.13
C GLU A 27 15.13 32.86 10.91
N VAL A 28 15.29 31.56 10.62
CA VAL A 28 14.50 30.51 11.27
C VAL A 28 14.93 30.47 12.72
N THR A 29 14.16 31.11 13.60
CA THR A 29 14.36 31.03 15.04
C THR A 29 14.50 29.57 15.46
N PRO A 30 15.48 29.21 16.31
CA PRO A 30 15.79 27.82 16.65
C PRO A 30 14.58 27.08 17.24
N GLU A 31 13.67 27.81 17.88
CA GLU A 31 12.40 27.32 18.41
C GLU A 31 11.43 26.86 17.31
N VAL A 32 11.34 27.59 16.19
CA VAL A 32 10.53 27.20 15.02
C VAL A 32 11.12 25.96 14.36
N ARG A 33 12.46 25.87 14.29
CA ARG A 33 13.16 24.69 13.74
C ARG A 33 12.90 23.44 14.57
N ALA A 34 13.01 23.52 15.90
CA ALA A 34 12.80 22.39 16.79
C ALA A 34 11.34 21.90 16.78
N ARG A 35 10.37 22.82 16.75
CA ARG A 35 8.95 22.45 16.63
C ARG A 35 8.66 21.80 15.27
N THR A 36 9.16 22.39 14.19
CA THR A 36 9.00 21.85 12.83
C THR A 36 9.64 20.48 12.67
N GLN A 37 10.85 20.31 13.20
CA GLN A 37 11.56 19.03 13.18
C GLN A 37 10.80 17.94 13.94
N ARG A 38 10.24 18.25 15.11
CA ARG A 38 9.42 17.30 15.87
C ARG A 38 8.17 16.90 15.09
N THR A 39 7.41 17.87 14.57
CA THR A 39 6.21 17.59 13.77
C THR A 39 6.56 16.77 12.52
N PHE A 40 7.64 17.13 11.83
CA PHE A 40 8.10 16.41 10.65
C PHE A 40 8.46 14.95 10.97
N LEU A 41 9.20 14.71 12.06
CA LEU A 41 9.50 13.35 12.52
C LEU A 41 8.24 12.60 12.92
N THR A 42 7.30 13.24 13.61
CA THR A 42 6.01 12.61 13.97
C THR A 42 5.23 12.20 12.72
N ILE A 43 5.19 13.05 11.69
CA ILE A 43 4.53 12.74 10.42
C ILE A 43 5.23 11.55 9.73
N ILE A 44 6.56 11.55 9.67
CA ILE A 44 7.34 10.45 9.08
C ILE A 44 7.05 9.14 9.82
N VAL A 45 7.15 9.14 11.15
CA VAL A 45 6.90 7.95 11.97
C VAL A 45 5.46 7.48 11.78
N GLY A 46 4.48 8.39 11.79
CA GLY A 46 3.08 8.06 11.55
C GLY A 46 2.84 7.45 10.16
N PHE A 47 3.49 7.99 9.13
CA PHE A 47 3.40 7.49 7.77
C PHE A 47 3.97 6.07 7.63
N PHE A 48 5.18 5.83 8.14
CA PHE A 48 5.77 4.49 8.13
C PHE A 48 5.02 3.50 9.02
N ALA A 49 4.47 3.93 10.15
CA ALA A 49 3.63 3.09 10.99
C ALA A 49 2.36 2.66 10.23
N LEU A 50 1.69 3.59 9.55
CA LEU A 50 0.48 3.31 8.77
C LEU A 50 0.79 2.33 7.62
N ILE A 51 1.86 2.57 6.86
CA ILE A 51 2.30 1.63 5.81
C ILE A 51 2.65 0.27 6.42
N GLY A 52 3.37 0.26 7.54
CA GLY A 52 3.75 -0.96 8.25
C GLY A 52 2.54 -1.80 8.64
N VAL A 53 1.46 -1.18 9.13
CA VAL A 53 0.20 -1.87 9.44
C VAL A 53 -0.42 -2.49 8.19
N VAL A 54 -0.52 -1.73 7.09
CA VAL A 54 -1.08 -2.26 5.83
C VAL A 54 -0.27 -3.44 5.32
N VAL A 55 1.06 -3.32 5.25
CA VAL A 55 1.95 -4.40 4.79
C VAL A 55 1.87 -5.61 5.72
N ALA A 56 1.84 -5.41 7.04
CA ALA A 56 1.70 -6.50 8.01
C ALA A 56 0.38 -7.26 7.82
N THR A 57 -0.74 -6.55 7.64
CA THR A 57 -2.05 -7.20 7.43
C THR A 57 -2.10 -7.99 6.12
N LEU A 58 -1.50 -7.48 5.04
CA LEU A 58 -1.39 -8.20 3.76
C LEU A 58 -0.46 -9.41 3.86
N ALA A 59 0.65 -9.29 4.58
CA ALA A 59 1.59 -10.39 4.79
C ALA A 59 0.96 -11.55 5.59
N VAL A 60 0.16 -11.23 6.61
CA VAL A 60 -0.58 -12.23 7.39
C VAL A 60 -1.64 -12.93 6.53
N GLN A 61 -2.38 -12.18 5.70
CA GLN A 61 -3.36 -12.75 4.77
C GLN A 61 -2.70 -13.69 3.75
N GLY A 62 -1.56 -13.31 3.16
CA GLY A 62 -0.82 -14.16 2.23
C GLY A 62 -0.32 -15.46 2.85
N ARG A 63 0.16 -15.43 4.11
CA ARG A 63 0.55 -16.65 4.84
C ARG A 63 -0.64 -17.54 5.16
N ALA A 64 -1.78 -16.96 5.53
CA ALA A 64 -2.99 -17.72 5.84
C ALA A 64 -3.50 -18.52 4.63
N VAL A 65 -3.48 -17.93 3.43
CA VAL A 65 -3.88 -18.62 2.19
C VAL A 65 -2.97 -19.80 1.87
N ARG A 66 -1.64 -19.61 1.96
CA ARG A 66 -0.67 -20.70 1.72
C ARG A 66 -0.82 -21.84 2.73
N ASN A 67 -0.94 -21.51 4.02
CA ASN A 67 -1.12 -22.52 5.07
C ASN A 67 -2.44 -23.28 4.93
N TYR A 68 -3.50 -22.61 4.42
CA TYR A 68 -4.77 -23.27 4.11
C TYR A 68 -4.62 -24.24 2.94
N ALA A 69 -3.98 -23.83 1.85
CA ALA A 69 -3.73 -24.70 0.69
C ALA A 69 -2.93 -25.96 1.06
N VAL A 70 -1.89 -25.82 1.90
CA VAL A 70 -1.09 -26.96 2.38
C VAL A 70 -1.93 -27.94 3.19
N ARG A 71 -2.76 -27.44 4.13
CA ARG A 71 -3.62 -28.32 4.95
C ARG A 71 -4.68 -29.06 4.13
N VAL A 72 -5.22 -28.40 3.11
CA VAL A 72 -6.15 -29.05 2.18
C VAL A 72 -5.43 -30.14 1.39
N ALA A 73 -4.24 -29.86 0.85
CA ALA A 73 -3.44 -30.87 0.16
C ALA A 73 -3.11 -32.06 1.07
N ASP A 74 -2.71 -31.81 2.32
CA ASP A 74 -2.44 -32.86 3.31
C ASP A 74 -3.69 -33.72 3.59
N ALA A 75 -4.86 -33.10 3.74
CA ALA A 75 -6.11 -33.80 4.01
C ALA A 75 -6.57 -34.67 2.83
N VAL A 76 -6.37 -34.20 1.59
CA VAL A 76 -6.65 -34.99 0.38
C VAL A 76 -5.65 -36.12 0.21
N GLN A 77 -4.37 -35.90 0.53
CA GLN A 77 -3.37 -36.94 0.42
C GLN A 77 -3.54 -38.03 1.49
N ALA A 78 -4.02 -37.66 2.68
CA ALA A 78 -4.38 -38.60 3.74
C ALA A 78 -5.56 -39.52 3.38
N THR A 79 -6.36 -39.16 2.37
CA THR A 79 -7.43 -40.03 1.84
C THR A 79 -6.93 -41.00 0.77
N SER A 80 -5.63 -41.01 0.45
CA SER A 80 -4.96 -41.90 -0.53
C SER A 80 -5.78 -42.09 -1.81
N PRO A 81 -6.01 -41.02 -2.58
CA PRO A 81 -6.76 -41.11 -3.83
C PRO A 81 -6.12 -42.11 -4.77
N SER A 82 -6.91 -43.08 -5.23
CA SER A 82 -6.45 -44.09 -6.19
C SER A 82 -6.01 -43.45 -7.50
N ALA A 83 -4.88 -43.89 -8.05
CA ALA A 83 -4.31 -43.41 -9.32
C ALA A 83 -5.22 -43.57 -10.55
N SER A 84 -6.37 -44.23 -10.41
CA SER A 84 -7.31 -44.54 -11.51
C SER A 84 -8.55 -43.65 -11.54
N VAL A 85 -8.77 -42.79 -10.54
CA VAL A 85 -10.00 -41.99 -10.41
C VAL A 85 -9.66 -40.51 -10.40
N GLY A 86 -10.12 -39.80 -11.42
CA GLY A 86 -10.06 -38.35 -11.49
C GLY A 86 -11.33 -37.72 -10.94
N TYR A 87 -11.22 -36.81 -9.97
CA TYR A 87 -12.39 -36.09 -9.44
C TYR A 87 -12.03 -34.69 -8.97
N THR A 88 -12.98 -33.77 -9.12
CA THR A 88 -12.88 -32.40 -8.63
C THR A 88 -13.83 -32.21 -7.46
N GLN A 89 -13.32 -31.68 -6.35
CA GLN A 89 -14.12 -31.39 -5.16
C GLN A 89 -13.74 -30.04 -4.56
N THR A 90 -14.68 -29.40 -3.88
CA THR A 90 -14.42 -28.11 -3.24
C THR A 90 -13.60 -28.29 -1.97
N CYS A 91 -12.69 -27.36 -1.65
CA CYS A 91 -11.89 -27.46 -0.43
C CYS A 91 -12.74 -27.49 0.85
N ALA A 92 -13.96 -26.93 0.80
CA ALA A 92 -14.92 -26.96 1.92
C ALA A 92 -15.47 -28.37 2.20
N GLN A 93 -15.52 -29.24 1.19
CA GLN A 93 -15.91 -30.65 1.36
C GLN A 93 -14.79 -31.47 2.01
N VAL A 94 -13.53 -31.12 1.75
CA VAL A 94 -12.35 -31.78 2.34
C VAL A 94 -12.09 -31.31 3.76
N LEU A 95 -12.09 -29.99 3.95
CA LEU A 95 -11.80 -29.35 5.21
C LEU A 95 -12.94 -28.36 5.49
N PRO A 96 -13.89 -28.71 6.39
CA PRO A 96 -15.04 -27.88 6.71
C PRO A 96 -14.61 -26.69 7.59
N ARG A 97 -13.82 -25.79 7.01
CA ARG A 97 -13.29 -24.58 7.63
C ARG A 97 -13.46 -23.42 6.67
N ALA A 98 -13.84 -22.26 7.22
CA ALA A 98 -14.09 -21.05 6.45
C ALA A 98 -12.89 -20.67 5.57
N LEU A 99 -13.17 -20.23 4.33
CA LEU A 99 -12.15 -19.73 3.42
C LEU A 99 -11.41 -18.53 4.05
N PRO A 100 -10.07 -18.47 3.92
CA PRO A 100 -9.31 -17.33 4.41
C PRO A 100 -9.72 -16.05 3.68
N ARG A 101 -9.76 -14.91 4.40
CA ARG A 101 -10.05 -13.59 3.82
C ARG A 101 -9.11 -13.33 2.64
N GLY A 102 -9.68 -13.07 1.47
CA GLY A 102 -8.97 -12.90 0.21
C GLY A 102 -9.16 -14.04 -0.80
N ALA A 103 -9.44 -15.27 -0.35
CA ALA A 103 -9.79 -16.38 -1.24
C ALA A 103 -11.28 -16.34 -1.61
N GLN A 104 -11.59 -16.41 -2.91
CA GLN A 104 -12.96 -16.47 -3.44
C GLN A 104 -13.42 -17.90 -3.68
N ALA A 105 -12.54 -18.75 -4.23
CA ALA A 105 -12.84 -20.13 -4.54
C ALA A 105 -11.63 -21.01 -4.24
N CYS A 106 -11.87 -22.26 -3.86
CA CYS A 106 -10.84 -23.25 -3.62
C CYS A 106 -11.35 -24.60 -4.11
N GLU A 107 -10.63 -25.15 -5.08
CA GLU A 107 -10.94 -26.41 -5.74
C GLU A 107 -9.75 -27.34 -5.63
N VAL A 108 -10.06 -28.62 -5.43
CA VAL A 108 -9.09 -29.71 -5.44
C VAL A 108 -9.41 -30.57 -6.65
N ALA A 109 -8.46 -30.68 -7.56
CA ALA A 109 -8.49 -31.66 -8.64
C ALA A 109 -7.51 -32.79 -8.31
N VAL A 110 -8.02 -34.01 -8.31
CA VAL A 110 -7.22 -35.22 -8.23
C VAL A 110 -7.25 -35.84 -9.61
N ASP A 111 -6.08 -36.06 -10.22
CA ASP A 111 -5.95 -36.68 -11.54
C ASP A 111 -4.76 -37.63 -11.53
N GLY A 112 -5.00 -38.92 -11.76
CA GLY A 112 -3.91 -39.90 -11.90
C GLY A 112 -3.04 -40.05 -10.65
N GLY A 113 -3.61 -39.87 -9.45
CA GLY A 113 -2.87 -39.87 -8.18
C GLY A 113 -2.23 -38.52 -7.82
N GLN A 114 -2.20 -37.55 -8.75
CA GLN A 114 -1.70 -36.21 -8.48
C GLN A 114 -2.77 -35.31 -7.88
N VAL A 115 -2.44 -34.68 -6.75
CA VAL A 115 -3.32 -33.73 -6.08
C VAL A 115 -2.92 -32.31 -6.50
N THR A 116 -3.82 -31.64 -7.21
CA THR A 116 -3.75 -30.23 -7.55
C THR A 116 -4.74 -29.45 -6.70
N VAL A 117 -4.25 -28.51 -5.89
CA VAL A 117 -5.10 -27.55 -5.18
C VAL A 117 -4.99 -26.20 -5.87
N THR A 118 -6.13 -25.67 -6.33
CA THR A 118 -6.23 -24.36 -6.96
C THR A 118 -7.01 -23.44 -6.05
N VAL A 119 -6.36 -22.37 -5.57
CA VAL A 119 -6.99 -21.33 -4.75
C VAL A 119 -7.10 -20.06 -5.57
N THR A 120 -8.33 -19.64 -5.85
CA THR A 120 -8.65 -18.39 -6.52
C THR A 120 -8.77 -17.27 -5.49
N VAL A 121 -7.97 -16.21 -5.66
CA VAL A 121 -7.90 -15.05 -4.78
C VAL A 121 -8.49 -13.84 -5.50
N GLN A 122 -9.07 -12.90 -4.75
CA GLN A 122 -9.63 -11.67 -5.35
C GLN A 122 -8.61 -10.98 -6.27
N GLY A 123 -9.04 -10.63 -7.49
CA GLY A 123 -8.21 -9.95 -8.50
C GLY A 123 -7.49 -10.88 -9.48
N GLU A 124 -8.15 -11.95 -9.95
CA GLU A 124 -7.66 -12.94 -10.95
C GLU A 124 -6.37 -13.71 -10.58
N ARG A 125 -5.87 -13.55 -9.36
CA ARG A 125 -4.68 -14.29 -8.90
C ARG A 125 -5.09 -15.71 -8.50
N GLN A 126 -4.60 -16.70 -9.24
CA GLN A 126 -4.73 -18.11 -8.91
C GLN A 126 -3.42 -18.64 -8.34
N TYR A 127 -3.50 -19.30 -7.17
CA TYR A 127 -2.38 -20.04 -6.60
C TYR A 127 -2.62 -21.52 -6.80
N ARG A 128 -1.77 -22.15 -7.62
CA ARG A 128 -1.80 -23.59 -7.87
C ARG A 128 -0.69 -24.26 -7.07
N VAL A 129 -1.06 -25.25 -6.26
CA VAL A 129 -0.12 -26.12 -5.57
C VAL A 129 -0.33 -27.53 -6.12
N THR A 130 0.69 -28.04 -6.80
CA THR A 130 0.75 -29.43 -7.27
C THR A 130 1.67 -30.18 -6.32
N ARG A 131 1.17 -31.24 -5.70
CA ARG A 131 2.02 -32.16 -4.95
C ARG A 131 2.09 -33.49 -5.71
N PRO A 132 3.27 -33.88 -6.22
CA PRO A 132 3.46 -35.22 -6.77
C PRO A 132 3.39 -36.24 -5.63
N GLU A 133 2.89 -37.43 -5.95
CA GLU A 133 2.86 -38.61 -5.07
C GLU A 133 4.27 -39.01 -4.60
#